data_AF-A0A0B7GV39-F1
#
_entry.id   AF-A0A0B7GV39-F1
#
_cell.length_a   1.000
_cell.length_b   1.000
_cell.length_c   1.000
_cell.angle_alpha   90.00
_cell.angle_beta   90.00
_cell.angle_gamma   90.00
#
_symmetry.space_group_name_H-M   'P 1'
#
loop_
_entity.id
_entity.type
_entity.pdbx_description
1 polymer ?
#
loop_
_entity_poly.entity_id
_entity_poly.type
_entity_poly.pdbx_seq_one_letter_code
_entity_poly.pdbx_strand_id
1 'polypeptide(L)'
;MKASGGDFGGGSETIIKEGNSIRRLTPLECERLQGFPDNYTQIEWNGKPKDQCPDSHRYKAIGNSMAVPVMRWIGERIKRIEGA
;
A
#
# COMPACT_ATOMS: atom_id res chain seq x y z
N MET A 1 18.29 2.27 6.52
CA MET A 1 17.28 2.73 7.49
C MET A 1 16.21 1.65 7.61
N LYS A 2 16.08 0.99 8.77
CA LYS A 2 14.93 0.12 9.06
C LYS A 2 13.94 0.95 9.86
N ALA A 3 12.74 1.16 9.33
CA ALA A 3 11.63 1.66 10.14
C ALA A 3 11.29 0.56 11.16
N SER A 4 11.53 0.85 12.44
CA SER A 4 11.07 0.04 13.56
C SER A 4 9.54 0.04 13.53
N GLY A 5 8.95 -1.04 13.03
CA GLY A 5 7.51 -1.25 13.07
C GLY A 5 7.11 -1.52 14.52
N GLY A 6 6.36 -0.60 15.12
CA GLY A 6 5.69 -0.85 16.39
C GLY A 6 4.73 -2.04 16.27
N ASP A 7 4.47 -2.70 17.40
CA ASP A 7 3.66 -3.92 17.54
C ASP A 7 2.23 -3.81 16.98
N PHE A 8 1.78 -2.58 16.68
CA PHE A 8 0.47 -2.24 16.10
C PHE A 8 0.54 -1.43 14.78
N GLY A 9 1.67 -1.41 14.07
CA GLY A 9 1.73 -0.79 12.73
C GLY A 9 1.51 0.73 12.74
N GLY A 10 2.10 1.43 13.71
CA GLY A 10 1.96 2.87 13.91
C GLY A 10 2.32 3.71 12.68
N GLY A 11 1.30 4.33 12.10
CA GLY A 11 1.32 5.41 11.12
C GLY A 11 -0.14 5.85 10.93
N SER A 12 -0.44 7.13 11.19
CA SER A 12 -1.75 7.80 11.04
C SER A 12 -2.93 6.86 10.82
N GLU A 13 -3.72 6.54 11.85
CA GLU A 13 -4.87 5.66 11.69
C GLU A 13 -5.79 6.22 10.58
N THR A 14 -5.79 5.58 9.40
CA THR A 14 -6.64 5.99 8.30
C THR A 14 -8.05 5.50 8.59
N ILE A 15 -8.74 6.30 9.41
CA ILE A 15 -10.05 6.05 9.96
C ILE A 15 -11.10 6.64 9.02
N ILE A 16 -12.11 5.83 8.70
CA ILE A 16 -13.32 6.27 8.01
C ILE A 16 -14.48 6.25 8.98
N LYS A 17 -15.30 7.30 8.93
CA LYS A 17 -16.62 7.34 9.59
C LYS A 17 -17.68 6.88 8.59
N GLU A 18 -18.29 5.73 8.84
CA GLU A 18 -19.42 5.19 8.08
C GLU A 18 -20.69 5.32 8.93
N GLY A 19 -21.45 6.40 8.71
CA GLY A 19 -22.63 6.72 9.52
C GLY A 19 -22.27 6.92 11.00
N ASN A 20 -22.72 6.01 11.86
CA ASN A 20 -22.41 6.00 13.30
C ASN A 20 -21.28 5.03 13.69
N SER A 21 -20.61 4.41 12.70
CA SER A 21 -19.51 3.47 12.91
C SER A 21 -18.17 4.07 12.48
N ILE A 22 -17.11 3.61 13.13
CA ILE A 22 -15.73 3.99 12.85
C ILE A 22 -14.99 2.73 12.45
N ARG A 23 -14.43 2.70 11.24
CA ARG A 23 -13.61 1.58 10.76
C ARG A 23 -12.30 2.06 10.16
N ARG A 24 -11.33 1.15 10.07
CA ARG A 24 -10.08 1.38 9.34
C ARG A 24 -10.32 1.21 7.83
N LEU A 25 -9.53 1.90 7.01
CA LEU A 25 -9.42 1.56 5.59
C LEU A 25 -9.00 0.10 5.45
N THR A 26 -9.63 -0.61 4.52
CA THR A 26 -9.22 -1.94 4.09
C THR A 26 -7.92 -1.88 3.29
N PRO A 27 -7.17 -2.99 3.17
CA PRO A 27 -5.97 -3.02 2.33
C PRO A 27 -6.27 -2.67 0.87
N LEU A 28 -7.43 -3.07 0.35
CA LEU A 28 -7.87 -2.77 -1.01
C LEU A 28 -8.11 -1.26 -1.22
N GLU A 29 -8.73 -0.58 -0.26
CA GLU A 29 -8.90 0.88 -0.32
C GLU A 29 -7.54 1.58 -0.30
N CYS A 30 -6.60 1.11 0.53
CA CYS A 30 -5.23 1.62 0.58
C CYS A 30 -4.44 1.36 -0.71
N GLU A 31 -4.62 0.21 -1.36
CA GLU A 31 -4.03 -0.09 -2.68
C GLU A 31 -4.48 0.92 -3.74
N ARG A 32 -5.79 1.16 -3.81
CA ARG A 32 -6.38 2.13 -4.75
C ARG A 32 -5.91 3.55 -4.49
N LEU A 33 -5.80 3.95 -3.21
CA LEU A 33 -5.27 5.27 -2.84
C LEU A 33 -3.83 5.48 -3.32
N GLN A 34 -2.99 4.44 -3.27
CA GLN A 34 -1.63 4.50 -3.81
C GLN A 34 -1.57 4.34 -5.33
N GLY A 35 -2.67 3.98 -6.00
CA GLY A 35 -2.74 3.72 -7.43
C GLY A 35 -2.26 2.33 -7.85
N PHE A 36 -2.24 1.37 -6.94
CA PHE A 36 -1.99 -0.04 -7.28
C PHE A 36 -3.22 -0.67 -7.94
N PRO A 37 -3.04 -1.70 -8.78
CA PRO A 37 -4.12 -2.59 -9.17
C PRO A 37 -4.81 -3.24 -7.95
N ASP A 38 -6.08 -3.61 -8.11
CA ASP A 38 -6.81 -4.31 -7.05
C ASP A 38 -6.11 -5.63 -6.68
N ASN A 39 -5.93 -5.87 -5.38
CA ASN A 39 -5.27 -7.05 -4.81
C ASN A 39 -3.78 -7.20 -5.19
N TYR A 40 -3.11 -6.11 -5.56
CA TYR A 40 -1.69 -6.13 -5.91
C TYR A 40 -0.79 -6.63 -4.78
N THR A 41 -1.15 -6.34 -3.52
CA THR A 41 -0.36 -6.78 -2.35
C THR A 41 -0.83 -8.12 -1.78
N GLN A 42 -1.86 -8.74 -2.37
CA GLN A 42 -2.36 -10.05 -1.99
C GLN A 42 -1.50 -11.15 -2.64
N ILE A 43 -0.33 -11.37 -2.06
CA ILE A 43 0.66 -12.34 -2.53
C ILE A 43 0.69 -13.61 -1.66
N GLU A 44 1.25 -14.67 -2.20
CA GLU A 44 1.52 -15.89 -1.44
C GLU A 44 2.51 -15.59 -0.33
N TRP A 45 2.22 -16.10 0.86
CA TRP A 45 3.02 -15.81 2.04
C TRP A 45 3.27 -17.09 2.84
N ASN A 46 4.55 -17.39 3.08
CA ASN A 46 4.97 -18.53 3.89
C ASN A 46 4.34 -19.87 3.45
N GLY A 47 4.29 -20.11 2.12
CA GLY A 47 3.69 -21.31 1.52
C GLY A 47 2.16 -21.33 1.53
N LYS A 48 1.50 -20.27 2.01
CA LYS A 48 0.04 -20.15 1.99
C LYS A 48 -0.44 -19.46 0.71
N PRO A 49 -1.63 -19.83 0.20
CA PRO A 49 -2.22 -19.21 -0.97
C PRO A 49 -2.51 -17.72 -0.73
N LYS A 50 -2.62 -16.96 -1.82
CA LYS A 50 -2.86 -15.50 -1.82
C LYS A 50 -4.04 -15.08 -0.93
N ASP A 51 -5.10 -15.88 -0.89
CA ASP A 51 -6.31 -15.61 -0.09
C ASP A 51 -6.09 -15.65 1.43
N GLN A 52 -4.96 -16.22 1.87
CA GLN A 52 -4.57 -16.28 3.27
C GLN A 52 -3.47 -15.27 3.64
N CYS A 53 -3.19 -14.30 2.77
CA CYS A 53 -2.24 -13.23 3.04
C CYS A 53 -2.76 -12.34 4.19
N PRO A 54 -2.05 -12.22 5.33
CA PRO A 54 -2.54 -11.42 6.45
C PRO A 54 -2.56 -9.92 6.11
N ASP A 55 -3.63 -9.22 6.48
CA ASP A 55 -3.80 -7.79 6.23
C ASP A 55 -2.65 -6.93 6.77
N SER A 56 -2.05 -7.29 7.91
CA SER A 56 -0.89 -6.58 8.47
C SER A 56 0.30 -6.53 7.50
N HIS A 57 0.52 -7.59 6.73
CA HIS A 57 1.59 -7.62 5.72
C HIS A 57 1.23 -6.74 4.53
N ARG A 58 -0.04 -6.75 4.11
CA ARG A 58 -0.55 -5.89 3.05
C ARG A 58 -0.41 -4.42 3.43
N TYR A 59 -0.87 -3.99 4.61
CA TYR A 59 -0.69 -2.61 5.08
C TYR A 59 0.77 -2.19 5.13
N LYS A 60 1.65 -3.08 5.61
CA LYS A 60 3.09 -2.81 5.66
C LYS A 60 3.68 -2.68 4.26
N ALA A 61 3.28 -3.51 3.30
CA ALA A 61 3.74 -3.43 1.92
C ALA A 61 3.28 -2.11 1.27
N ILE A 62 2.00 -1.76 1.42
CA ILE A 62 1.43 -0.52 0.88
C ILE A 62 2.10 0.72 1.50
N GLY A 63 2.28 0.73 2.82
CA GLY A 63 2.85 1.86 3.56
C GLY A 63 4.35 2.08 3.33
N ASN A 64 5.12 1.02 3.03
CA ASN A 64 6.53 1.15 2.64
C ASN A 64 6.73 1.40 1.14
N SER A 65 5.66 1.39 0.36
CA SER A 65 5.72 1.65 -1.07
C SER A 65 5.61 3.14 -1.40
N MET A 66 5.74 3.46 -2.68
CA MET A 66 5.54 4.81 -3.21
C MET A 66 4.26 4.87 -4.04
N ALA A 67 3.61 6.03 -4.04
CA ALA A 67 2.40 6.27 -4.84
C ALA A 67 2.72 6.11 -6.34
N VAL A 68 2.01 5.21 -7.00
CA VAL A 68 2.19 4.84 -8.41
C VAL A 68 2.10 6.06 -9.35
N PRO A 69 1.14 7.00 -9.18
CA PRO A 69 1.06 8.17 -10.06
C PRO A 69 2.30 9.08 -9.99
N VAL A 70 2.92 9.20 -8.82
CA VAL A 70 4.12 10.03 -8.61
C VAL A 70 5.32 9.39 -9.28
N MET A 71 5.52 8.08 -9.07
CA MET A 71 6.62 7.36 -9.69
C MET A 71 6.52 7.33 -11.22
N ARG A 72 5.31 7.21 -11.76
CA ARG A 72 5.05 7.34 -13.18
C ARG A 72 5.50 8.71 -13.71
N TRP A 73 5.10 9.79 -13.04
CA TRP A 73 5.44 11.15 -13.43
C TRP A 73 6.97 11.38 -13.44
N ILE A 74 7.68 10.90 -12.41
CA ILE A 74 9.15 10.98 -12.35
C ILE A 74 9.79 10.21 -13.52
N GLY A 75 9.34 8.98 -13.77
CA GLY A 75 9.87 8.14 -14.84
C GLY A 75 9.67 8.75 -16.23
N GLU A 76 8.53 9.39 -16.49
CA GLU A 76 8.27 10.10 -17.74
C GLU A 76 9.26 11.25 -17.97
N ARG A 77 9.73 11.92 -16.91
CA ARG A 77 10.73 13.00 -17.01
C ARG A 77 12.14 12.48 -17.25
N ILE A 78 12.52 11.40 -16.56
CA ILE A 78 13.82 10.75 -16.78
C ILE A 78 13.91 10.30 -18.24
N LYS A 79 12.86 9.64 -18.75
CA LYS A 79 12.79 9.20 -20.14
C LYS A 79 12.92 10.35 -21.15
N ARG A 80 12.38 11.54 -20.84
CA ARG A 80 12.53 12.73 -21.71
C ARG A 80 13.97 13.25 -21.79
N ILE A 81 14.77 13.04 -20.74
CA ILE A 81 16.16 13.50 -20.70
C ILE A 81 17.10 12.45 -21.30
N GLU A 82 16.88 11.17 -21.01
CA GLU A 82 17.71 10.07 -21.55
C GLU A 82 17.43 9.77 -23.03
N GLY A 83 16.22 10.09 -23.51
CA GLY A 83 15.83 9.93 -24.91
C GLY A 83 16.08 11.17 -25.78
N ALA A 84 16.82 12.17 -25.28
CA ALA A 84 17.19 13.40 -25.98
C ALA A 84 18.69 13.43 -26.32
#